data_AF-A0A963JS95-F1
#
_entry.id   AF-A0A963JS95-F1
#
_cell.length_a   1.000
_cell.length_b   1.000
_cell.length_c   1.000
_cell.angle_alpha   90.00
_cell.angle_beta   90.00
_cell.angle_gamma   90.00
#
_symmetry.space_group_name_H-M   'P 1'
#
loop_
_entity.id
_entity.type
_entity.pdbx_description
1 polymer ?
#
loop_
_entity_poly.entity_id
_entity_poly.type
_entity_poly.pdbx_seq_one_letter_code
_entity_poly.pdbx_strand_id
1 'polypeptide(L)'
;MHNRWIYSIIAACLLSTLSLMPAMAQDQASAEAAKMTYSDEELKSFILANAGIYQVQQQAMAHMQGTESDQQKQEIMDAANQQMLQVLEQVGFTPDSYNAMGQTIQSDVDLQQKVRAIATELAQQEESQ
;
A
#
# COMPACT_ATOMS: atom_id res chain seq x y z
N MET A 1 32.28 5.17 24.82
CA MET A 1 32.83 5.78 23.59
C MET A 1 31.74 6.62 22.96
N HIS A 2 31.86 7.94 23.09
CA HIS A 2 30.95 8.95 22.52
C HIS A 2 31.58 9.47 21.23
N ASN A 3 31.01 9.15 20.07
CA ASN A 3 31.46 9.69 18.79
C ASN A 3 30.23 10.05 17.95
N ARG A 4 29.66 11.25 18.14
CA ARG A 4 30.03 12.55 17.51
C ARG A 4 29.15 12.82 16.27
N TRP A 5 28.00 13.44 16.52
CA TRP A 5 27.48 14.51 15.67
C TRP A 5 28.58 15.54 15.38
N ILE A 6 28.63 16.11 14.17
CA ILE A 6 28.93 17.52 13.83
C ILE A 6 29.35 17.66 12.35
N TYR A 7 28.40 18.18 11.57
CA TYR A 7 28.45 19.21 10.51
C TYR A 7 29.65 19.39 9.57
N SER A 8 29.31 19.43 8.27
CA SER A 8 29.62 20.46 7.24
C SER A 8 29.99 19.76 5.92
N ILE A 9 29.39 20.08 4.78
CA ILE A 9 29.72 21.29 4.00
C ILE A 9 28.52 21.65 3.10
N ILE A 10 28.13 22.92 3.17
CA ILE A 10 27.32 23.61 2.16
C ILE A 10 28.22 23.81 0.94
N ALA A 11 27.83 23.25 -0.21
CA ALA A 11 28.37 23.64 -1.50
C ALA A 11 27.21 24.04 -2.42
N ALA A 12 26.99 25.36 -2.48
CA ALA A 12 26.20 25.99 -3.51
C ALA A 12 26.94 25.86 -4.86
N CYS A 13 26.29 25.26 -5.86
CA CYS A 13 26.66 25.49 -7.25
C CYS A 13 25.50 26.19 -7.96
N LEU A 14 25.83 27.40 -8.39
CA LEU A 14 25.04 28.33 -9.18
C LEU A 14 24.80 27.79 -10.60
N LEU A 15 23.56 27.94 -11.06
CA LEU A 15 23.11 28.50 -12.34
C LEU A 15 23.91 28.27 -13.64
N SER A 16 23.13 27.83 -14.65
CA SER A 16 23.18 28.18 -16.08
C SER A 16 23.98 27.27 -17.02
N THR A 17 23.25 26.46 -17.79
CA THR A 17 23.39 26.45 -19.26
C THR A 17 22.04 26.10 -19.91
N LEU A 18 21.48 27.10 -20.59
CA LEU A 18 20.38 26.96 -21.54
C LEU A 18 20.96 26.35 -22.82
N SER A 19 20.51 25.16 -23.21
CA SER A 19 20.76 24.61 -24.55
C SER A 19 19.41 24.39 -25.24
N LEU A 20 19.11 25.29 -26.17
CA LEU A 20 18.11 25.09 -27.23
C LEU A 20 18.70 24.12 -28.27
N MET A 21 18.03 23.00 -28.55
CA MET A 21 17.98 22.34 -29.86
C MET A 21 16.92 21.20 -29.82
N PRO A 22 16.41 20.71 -30.97
CA PRO A 22 15.00 20.76 -31.31
C PRO A 22 14.26 19.44 -31.08
N ALA A 23 12.94 19.61 -30.90
CA ALA A 23 11.87 18.67 -31.20
C ALA A 23 12.28 17.36 -31.90
N MET A 24 12.42 16.29 -31.12
CA MET A 24 11.89 15.01 -31.57
C MET A 24 10.46 14.95 -31.06
N ALA A 25 9.52 15.19 -31.97
CA ALA A 25 8.15 14.76 -31.83
C ALA A 25 8.17 13.24 -31.72
N GLN A 26 8.37 12.73 -30.50
CA GLN A 26 7.98 11.38 -30.19
C GLN A 26 6.47 11.41 -30.26
N ASP A 27 5.95 10.69 -31.23
CA ASP A 27 4.56 10.30 -31.38
C ASP A 27 4.09 9.75 -30.03
N GLN A 28 3.65 10.64 -29.15
CA GLN A 28 2.84 10.30 -28.00
C GLN A 28 1.51 9.92 -28.61
N ALA A 29 1.45 8.68 -29.10
CA ALA A 29 0.27 7.88 -28.94
C ALA A 29 -0.05 7.93 -27.45
N SER A 30 -0.82 8.95 -27.06
CA SER A 30 -1.57 8.96 -25.82
C SER A 30 -2.49 7.76 -25.92
N ALA A 31 -1.96 6.60 -25.55
CA ALA A 31 -2.79 5.55 -25.03
C ALA A 31 -3.42 6.19 -23.79
N GLU A 32 -4.65 6.71 -23.93
CA GLU A 32 -5.51 6.91 -22.79
C GLU A 32 -5.46 5.60 -21.99
N ALA A 33 -4.68 5.60 -20.91
CA ALA A 33 -4.64 4.49 -20.00
C ALA A 33 -6.08 4.32 -19.52
N ALA A 34 -6.72 3.21 -19.91
CA ALA A 34 -8.08 2.91 -19.48
C ALA A 34 -8.10 3.02 -17.95
N LYS A 35 -8.84 3.99 -17.43
CA LYS A 35 -8.97 4.20 -15.99
C LYS A 35 -9.67 2.98 -15.43
N MET A 36 -8.94 2.14 -14.70
CA MET A 36 -9.51 0.96 -14.07
C MET A 36 -10.58 1.42 -13.06
N THR A 37 -11.80 0.93 -13.23
CA THR A 37 -12.94 1.23 -12.35
C THR A 37 -13.27 0.03 -11.49
N TYR A 38 -13.61 0.26 -10.22
CA TYR A 38 -13.99 -0.78 -9.27
C TYR A 38 -15.43 -0.57 -8.80
N SER A 39 -16.16 -1.68 -8.67
CA SER A 39 -17.49 -1.73 -8.06
C SER A 39 -17.44 -1.47 -6.56
N ASP A 40 -18.58 -1.09 -5.98
CA ASP A 40 -18.67 -0.86 -4.53
C ASP A 40 -18.39 -2.13 -3.73
N GLU A 41 -18.78 -3.29 -4.27
CA GLU A 41 -18.52 -4.59 -3.66
C GLU A 41 -17.02 -4.93 -3.63
N GLU A 42 -16.31 -4.69 -4.74
CA GLU A 42 -14.85 -4.85 -4.78
C GLU A 42 -14.14 -3.93 -3.79
N LEU A 43 -14.61 -2.69 -3.63
CA LEU A 43 -14.08 -1.75 -2.66
C LEU A 43 -14.40 -2.17 -1.21
N LYS A 44 -15.57 -2.76 -0.94
CA LYS A 44 -15.92 -3.36 0.35
C LYS A 44 -15.00 -4.53 0.68
N SER A 45 -14.83 -5.47 -0.25
CA SER A 45 -13.88 -6.59 -0.10
C SER A 45 -12.47 -6.08 0.18
N PHE A 46 -12.05 -4.98 -0.46
CA PHE A 46 -10.73 -4.41 -0.24
C PHE A 46 -10.58 -3.86 1.19
N ILE A 47 -11.60 -3.18 1.70
CA ILE A 47 -11.62 -2.68 3.09
C ILE A 47 -11.55 -3.86 4.08
N LEU A 48 -12.33 -4.92 3.85
CA LEU A 48 -12.32 -6.13 4.68
C LEU A 48 -10.96 -6.84 4.64
N ALA A 49 -10.35 -6.96 3.47
CA ALA A 49 -8.99 -7.50 3.32
C ALA A 49 -7.97 -6.68 4.13
N ASN A 50 -8.01 -5.34 4.05
CA ASN A 50 -7.11 -4.48 4.81
C ASN A 50 -7.26 -4.71 6.32
N ALA A 51 -8.49 -4.79 6.83
CA ALA A 51 -8.75 -5.06 8.23
C ALA A 51 -8.20 -6.44 8.67
N GLY A 52 -8.46 -7.49 7.88
CA GLY A 52 -7.97 -8.83 8.16
C GLY A 52 -6.44 -8.94 8.11
N ILE A 53 -5.80 -8.35 7.08
CA ILE A 53 -4.34 -8.32 6.96
C ILE A 53 -3.72 -7.56 8.14
N TYR A 54 -4.29 -6.43 8.53
CA TYR A 54 -3.83 -5.68 9.69
C TYR A 54 -3.90 -6.53 10.96
N GLN A 55 -5.00 -7.25 11.18
CA GLN A 55 -5.14 -8.15 12.32
C GLN A 55 -4.06 -9.24 12.34
N VAL A 56 -3.78 -9.88 11.21
CA VAL A 56 -2.71 -10.89 11.08
C VAL A 56 -1.34 -10.29 11.42
N GLN A 57 -1.04 -9.08 10.93
CA GLN A 57 0.20 -8.38 11.24
C GLN A 57 0.34 -8.10 12.73
N GLN A 58 -0.73 -7.62 13.39
CA GLN A 58 -0.74 -7.36 14.83
C GLN A 58 -0.49 -8.65 15.63
N GLN A 59 -1.12 -9.76 15.25
CA GLN A 59 -0.91 -11.06 15.88
C GLN A 59 0.53 -11.54 15.73
N ALA A 60 1.10 -11.47 14.52
CA ALA A 60 2.49 -11.84 14.27
C ALA A 60 3.46 -11.00 15.12
N MET A 61 3.26 -9.68 15.18
CA MET A 61 4.07 -8.79 16.03
C MET A 61 3.97 -9.13 17.51
N ALA A 62 2.78 -9.48 18.02
CA ALA A 62 2.61 -9.91 19.40
C ALA A 62 3.37 -11.21 19.69
N HIS A 63 3.30 -12.19 18.78
CA HIS A 63 4.03 -13.46 18.93
C HIS A 63 5.56 -13.28 18.85
N MET A 64 6.04 -12.39 17.97
CA MET A 64 7.48 -12.12 17.84
C MET A 64 8.08 -11.47 19.09
N GLN A 65 7.36 -10.59 19.77
CA GLN A 65 7.88 -9.88 20.97
C GLN A 65 8.23 -10.84 22.12
N GLY A 66 7.57 -12.00 22.20
CA GLY A 66 7.86 -13.04 23.19
C GLY A 66 8.86 -14.10 22.73
N THR A 67 9.41 -13.98 21.51
CA THR A 67 10.21 -15.03 20.87
C THR A 67 11.67 -14.61 20.74
N GLU A 68 12.59 -15.36 21.32
CA GLU A 68 14.03 -15.04 21.26
C GLU A 68 14.71 -15.63 20.02
N SER A 69 14.32 -16.85 19.64
CA SER A 69 14.95 -17.60 18.54
C SER A 69 14.60 -17.02 17.17
N ASP A 70 15.62 -16.74 16.36
CA ASP A 70 15.44 -16.24 15.00
C ASP A 70 14.72 -17.25 14.10
N GLN A 71 14.92 -18.55 14.31
CA GLN A 71 14.19 -19.59 13.59
C GLN A 71 12.69 -19.52 13.88
N GLN A 72 12.31 -19.36 15.16
CA GLN A 72 10.90 -19.28 15.54
C GLN A 72 10.27 -17.98 15.04
N LYS A 73 11.02 -16.86 15.01
CA LYS A 73 10.55 -15.63 14.38
C LYS A 73 10.29 -15.82 12.89
N GLN A 74 11.14 -16.55 12.18
CA GLN A 74 10.91 -16.86 10.77
C GLN A 74 9.64 -17.69 10.59
N GLU A 75 9.43 -18.72 11.41
CA GLU A 75 8.21 -19.55 11.38
C GLU A 75 6.94 -18.72 11.63
N ILE A 76 6.99 -17.75 12.55
CA ILE A 76 5.89 -16.81 12.80
C ILE A 76 5.60 -15.97 11.55
N MET A 77 6.63 -15.44 10.89
CA MET A 77 6.46 -14.64 9.68
C MET A 77 5.92 -15.47 8.51
N ASP A 78 6.38 -16.70 8.33
CA ASP A 78 5.89 -17.61 7.29
C ASP A 78 4.41 -17.96 7.51
N ALA A 79 4.02 -18.26 8.75
CA ALA A 79 2.63 -18.51 9.12
C ALA A 79 1.75 -17.27 8.87
N ALA A 80 2.22 -16.09 9.25
CA ALA A 80 1.51 -14.83 9.01
C ALA A 80 1.32 -14.57 7.51
N ASN A 81 2.35 -14.81 6.68
CA ASN A 81 2.23 -14.68 5.23
C ASN A 81 1.16 -15.60 4.66
N GLN A 82 1.08 -16.85 5.11
CA GLN A 82 0.03 -17.78 4.68
C GLN A 82 -1.37 -17.31 5.11
N GLN A 83 -1.51 -16.77 6.32
CA GLN A 83 -2.79 -16.23 6.79
C GLN A 83 -3.22 -14.99 6.02
N MET A 84 -2.29 -14.11 5.63
CA MET A 84 -2.62 -12.97 4.77
C MET A 84 -3.17 -13.42 3.41
N LEU A 85 -2.61 -14.49 2.82
CA LEU A 85 -3.16 -15.07 1.58
C LEU A 85 -4.59 -15.59 1.79
N GLN A 86 -4.85 -16.29 2.89
CA GLN A 86 -6.20 -16.79 3.21
C GLN A 86 -7.21 -15.64 3.41
N VAL A 87 -6.81 -14.53 4.02
CA VAL A 87 -7.66 -13.34 4.15
C VAL A 87 -8.07 -12.83 2.77
N LEU A 88 -7.11 -12.72 1.83
CA LEU A 88 -7.39 -12.29 0.47
C LEU A 88 -8.33 -13.26 -0.25
N GLU A 89 -8.07 -14.56 -0.16
CA GLU A 89 -8.90 -15.60 -0.80
C GLU A 89 -10.36 -15.56 -0.32
N GLN A 90 -10.57 -15.37 1.00
CA GLN A 90 -11.91 -15.31 1.60
C GLN A 90 -12.78 -14.18 1.06
N VAL A 91 -12.17 -13.08 0.63
CA VAL A 91 -12.87 -11.93 0.05
C VAL A 91 -12.75 -11.87 -1.48
N GLY A 92 -12.22 -12.92 -2.11
CA GLY A 92 -12.14 -13.07 -3.56
C GLY A 92 -10.96 -12.36 -4.22
N PHE A 93 -9.90 -12.01 -3.48
CA PHE A 93 -8.69 -11.40 -4.04
C PHE A 93 -7.55 -12.39 -4.23
N THR A 94 -6.79 -12.16 -5.30
CA THR A 94 -5.39 -12.58 -5.40
C THR A 94 -4.46 -11.47 -4.86
N PRO A 95 -3.22 -11.79 -4.46
CA PRO A 95 -2.24 -10.78 -4.07
C PRO A 95 -2.03 -9.70 -5.11
N ASP A 96 -1.96 -10.07 -6.39
CA ASP A 96 -1.73 -9.14 -7.49
C ASP A 96 -2.92 -8.19 -7.66
N SER A 97 -4.15 -8.71 -7.66
CA SER A 97 -5.35 -7.87 -7.77
C SER A 97 -5.52 -6.92 -6.58
N TYR A 98 -5.20 -7.38 -5.37
CA TYR A 98 -5.24 -6.56 -4.16
C TYR A 98 -4.22 -5.41 -4.24
N ASN A 99 -2.99 -5.73 -4.63
CA ASN A 99 -1.92 -4.75 -4.76
C ASN A 99 -2.17 -3.75 -5.89
N ALA A 100 -2.72 -4.19 -7.03
CA ALA A 100 -3.08 -3.32 -8.15
C ALA A 100 -4.20 -2.33 -7.76
N MET A 101 -5.22 -2.81 -7.05
CA MET A 101 -6.27 -1.95 -6.51
C MET A 101 -5.73 -0.94 -5.51
N GLY A 102 -4.87 -1.38 -4.58
CA GLY A 102 -4.21 -0.50 -3.62
C GLY A 102 -3.40 0.62 -4.28
N GLN A 103 -2.66 0.33 -5.35
CA GLN A 103 -1.92 1.35 -6.13
C GLN A 103 -2.86 2.32 -6.84
N THR A 104 -3.97 1.80 -7.40
CA THR A 104 -4.97 2.62 -8.08
C THR A 104 -5.66 3.57 -7.10
N ILE A 105 -6.09 3.07 -5.94
CA ILE A 105 -6.70 3.87 -4.88
C ILE A 105 -5.72 4.95 -4.39
N GLN A 106 -4.44 4.60 -4.16
CA GLN A 106 -3.45 5.58 -3.71
C GLN A 106 -3.17 6.72 -4.69
N SER A 107 -3.37 6.49 -5.99
CA SER A 107 -3.15 7.50 -7.04
C SER A 107 -4.40 8.26 -7.45
N ASP A 108 -5.59 7.84 -7.03
CA ASP A 108 -6.88 8.43 -7.40
C ASP A 108 -7.62 9.00 -6.18
N VAL A 109 -7.68 10.33 -6.09
CA VAL A 109 -8.33 11.04 -4.98
C VAL A 109 -9.82 10.71 -4.86
N ASP A 110 -10.53 10.56 -5.98
CA ASP A 110 -11.96 10.26 -5.96
C ASP A 110 -12.22 8.85 -5.43
N LEU A 111 -11.38 7.88 -5.84
CA LEU A 111 -11.44 6.52 -5.29
C LEU A 111 -11.10 6.50 -3.79
N GLN A 112 -10.16 7.31 -3.31
CA GLN A 112 -9.88 7.41 -1.88
C GLN A 112 -11.10 7.91 -1.10
N GLN A 113 -11.80 8.93 -1.59
CA GLN A 113 -13.01 9.42 -0.94
C GLN A 113 -14.10 8.37 -0.93
N LYS A 114 -14.27 7.66 -2.06
CA LYS A 114 -15.25 6.57 -2.17
C LYS A 114 -14.97 5.44 -1.18
N VAL A 115 -13.73 4.97 -1.07
CA VAL A 115 -13.32 3.94 -0.10
C VAL A 115 -13.59 4.40 1.34
N ARG A 116 -13.29 5.66 1.68
CA ARG A 116 -13.58 6.22 3.02
C ARG A 116 -15.08 6.26 3.33
N ALA A 117 -15.90 6.63 2.35
CA ALA A 117 -17.35 6.67 2.50
C ALA A 117 -17.92 5.25 2.76
N ILE A 118 -17.51 4.27 1.94
CA ILE A 118 -17.90 2.87 2.12
C ILE A 118 -17.44 2.34 3.49
N ALA A 119 -16.20 2.65 3.91
CA ALA A 119 -15.70 2.22 5.21
C ALA A 119 -16.52 2.79 6.38
N THR A 120 -16.97 4.05 6.25
CA THR A 120 -17.84 4.69 7.25
C THR A 120 -19.21 4.01 7.31
N GLU A 121 -19.79 3.67 6.16
CA GLU A 121 -21.06 2.96 6.08
C GLU A 121 -20.97 1.56 6.71
N LEU A 122 -19.91 0.80 6.42
CA LEU A 122 -19.67 -0.51 7.01
C LEU A 122 -19.62 -0.46 8.54
N ALA A 123 -18.88 0.51 9.09
CA ALA A 123 -18.78 0.69 10.54
C ALA A 123 -20.14 0.99 11.19
N GLN A 124 -20.99 1.80 10.53
CA GLN A 124 -22.33 2.11 11.03
C GLN A 124 -23.28 0.90 10.98
N GLN A 125 -23.11 0.01 9.99
CA GLN A 125 -23.91 -1.21 9.88
C GLN A 125 -23.58 -2.23 10.97
N GLU A 126 -22.31 -2.34 11.37
CA GLU A 126 -21.90 -3.21 12.49
C GLU A 126 -22.49 -2.75 13.83
N GLU A 127 -22.57 -1.44 14.09
CA GLU A 127 -23.15 -0.90 15.34
C GLU A 127 -24.68 -1.09 15.45
N SER A 128 -25.35 -1.38 14.34
CA SER A 128 -26.81 -1.54 14.28
C SER A 128 -27.30 -2.98 14.46
N GLN A 129 -26.38 -3.94 14.63
CA GLN A 129 -26.64 -5.37 14.81
C GLN A 129 -26.33 -5.82 16.24
#